data_AF-A0A7R9R0W8-F1
#
_entry.id   AF-A0A7R9R0W8-F1
#
_cell.length_a   1.000
_cell.length_b   1.000
_cell.length_c   1.000
_cell.angle_alpha   90.00
_cell.angle_beta   90.00
_cell.angle_gamma   90.00
#
_symmetry.space_group_name_H-M   'P 1'
#
loop_
_entity.id
_entity.type
_entity.pdbx_description
1 polymer ?
#
loop_
_entity_poly.entity_id
_entity_poly.type
_entity_poly.pdbx_seq_one_letter_code
_entity_poly.pdbx_strand_id
1 'polypeptide(L)' 'LKDASLYFYYDSNAKTSLGVFFLHGYRVQSCVLIAKKNTFEAIPPESKCRHLWFMAESDVDKKRWLAALEYSIDRWIRL' A
#
# COMPACT_ATOMS: atom_id res chain seq x y z
N LEU A 1 -4.51 -6.78 3.39
CA LEU A 1 -4.90 -6.13 2.12
C LEU A 1 -6.04 -6.93 1.52
N LYS A 2 -7.17 -6.28 1.20
CA LYS A 2 -8.33 -6.93 0.58
C LYS A 2 -9.17 -5.86 -0.13
N ASP A 3 -9.66 -6.13 -1.34
CA ASP A 3 -10.59 -5.25 -2.08
C ASP A 3 -10.09 -3.79 -2.16
N ALA A 4 -8.83 -3.64 -2.60
CA ALA A 4 -8.10 -2.37 -2.67
C ALA A 4 -8.11 -1.57 -1.36
N SER A 5 -8.28 -2.26 -0.22
CA SER A 5 -8.34 -1.70 1.11
C SER A 5 -7.20 -2.24 1.99
N LEU A 6 -6.39 -1.34 2.52
CA LEU A 6 -5.26 -1.64 3.38
C LEU A 6 -5.63 -1.44 4.84
N TYR A 7 -5.79 -2.54 5.55
CA TYR A 7 -6.05 -2.58 6.99
C TYR A 7 -4.74 -2.70 7.75
N PHE A 8 -4.59 -1.96 8.83
CA PHE A 8 -3.43 -2.04 9.73
C PHE A 8 -3.89 -2.30 11.15
N TYR A 9 -3.05 -3.03 11.89
CA TYR A 9 -3.34 -3.59 13.20
C TYR A 9 -2.20 -3.27 14.14
N TYR A 10 -2.49 -3.27 15.45
CA TYR A 10 -1.45 -3.07 16.46
C TYR A 10 -0.43 -4.22 16.47
N ASP A 11 -0.90 -5.45 16.30
CA ASP A 11 -0.09 -6.66 16.18
C ASP A 11 -0.81 -7.72 15.31
N SER A 12 -0.20 -8.89 15.15
CA SER A 12 -0.72 -9.99 14.33
C SER A 12 -1.91 -10.75 14.94
N ASN A 13 -2.16 -10.61 16.25
CA ASN A 13 -3.24 -11.28 16.97
C ASN A 13 -4.48 -10.39 17.17
N ALA A 14 -4.36 -9.10 16.86
CA ALA A 14 -5.44 -8.13 16.97
C ALA A 14 -6.64 -8.52 16.08
N LYS A 15 -7.83 -8.62 16.69
CA LYS A 15 -9.08 -8.93 15.99
C LYS A 15 -9.72 -7.73 15.29
N THR A 16 -9.30 -6.52 15.67
CA THR A 16 -9.85 -5.25 15.18
C THR A 16 -8.73 -4.42 14.54
N SER A 17 -8.99 -3.89 13.36
CA SER A 17 -8.06 -2.98 12.70
C SER A 17 -8.03 -1.63 13.41
N LEU A 18 -6.85 -1.02 13.49
CA LEU A 18 -6.69 0.38 13.91
C LEU A 18 -7.28 1.35 12.88
N GLY A 19 -7.35 0.93 11.63
CA GLY A 19 -7.96 1.71 10.57
C GLY A 19 -7.80 1.04 9.21
N VAL A 20 -8.27 1.76 8.19
CA VAL A 20 -8.24 1.33 6.79
C VAL A 20 -7.88 2.50 5.88
N PHE A 21 -7.06 2.23 4.87
CA PHE A 21 -6.88 3.10 3.71
C PHE A 21 -7.57 2.48 2.50
N PHE A 22 -8.46 3.24 1.86
CA PHE A 22 -9.03 2.88 0.58
C PHE A 22 -8.11 3.34 -0.54
N LEU A 23 -7.66 2.42 -1.38
CA LEU A 23 -6.65 2.63 -2.42
C LEU A 23 -7.23 2.57 -3.83
N HIS A 24 -8.56 2.69 -3.97
CA HIS A 24 -9.23 2.74 -5.26
C HIS A 24 -8.66 3.88 -6.11
N GLY A 25 -8.17 3.56 -7.31
CA GLY A 25 -7.55 4.52 -8.23
C GLY A 25 -6.13 4.97 -7.83
N TYR A 26 -5.57 4.48 -6.74
CA TYR A 26 -4.18 4.78 -6.40
C TYR A 26 -3.22 4.05 -7.35
N ARG A 27 -2.06 4.67 -7.64
CA ARG A 27 -0.94 3.99 -8.31
C ARG A 27 0.15 3.69 -7.30
N VAL A 28 0.68 2.48 -7.30
CA VAL A 28 1.85 2.14 -6.48
C VAL A 28 3.11 2.06 -7.32
N GLN A 29 4.24 2.48 -6.78
CA GLN A 29 5.53 2.41 -7.46
C GLN A 29 6.70 2.38 -6.47
N SER A 30 7.84 1.81 -6.89
CA SER A 30 9.07 1.91 -6.11
C SER A 30 9.56 3.36 -6.09
N CYS A 31 10.08 3.80 -4.95
CA CYS A 31 10.69 5.12 -4.80
C CYS A 31 11.97 5.02 -3.97
N VAL A 32 12.82 6.04 -4.04
CA VAL A 32 14.03 6.14 -3.21
C VAL A 32 13.90 7.35 -2.32
N LEU A 33 13.72 7.13 -1.02
CA LEU A 33 13.79 8.18 -0.02
C LEU A 33 15.22 8.25 0.53
N ILE A 34 15.71 9.46 0.80
CA ILE A 34 17.09 9.69 1.26
C ILE A 34 17.33 8.83 2.52
N ALA A 35 18.43 8.06 2.49
CA ALA A 35 18.86 7.16 3.55
C ALA A 35 17.88 6.02 3.92
N LYS A 36 16.83 5.76 3.13
CA LYS A 36 15.91 4.63 3.34
C LYS A 36 15.92 3.68 2.16
N LYS A 37 16.12 2.39 2.45
CA LYS A 37 16.02 1.31 1.47
C LYS A 37 14.61 0.71 1.49
N ASN A 38 14.29 -0.08 0.46
CA ASN A 38 13.04 -0.84 0.38
C ASN A 38 11.78 0.03 0.46
N THR A 39 11.88 1.27 -0.01
CA THR A 39 10.77 2.23 -0.01
C THR A 39 9.94 2.14 -1.28
N PHE A 40 8.65 2.43 -1.12
CA PHE A 40 7.69 2.53 -2.20
C PHE A 40 6.56 3.49 -1.77
N GLU A 41 5.78 3.94 -2.73
CA GLU A 41 4.73 4.94 -2.52
C GLU A 41 3.41 4.50 -3.13
N ALA A 42 2.30 4.98 -2.56
CA ALA A 42 0.99 4.95 -3.18
C ALA A 42 0.55 6.39 -3.47
N ILE A 43 0.48 6.69 -4.75
CA ILE A 43 0.16 8.00 -5.31
C ILE A 43 -1.35 8.10 -5.46
N PRO A 44 -1.99 9.12 -4.87
CA PRO A 44 -3.43 9.28 -4.94
C PRO A 44 -3.88 9.70 -6.35
N PRO A 45 -5.09 9.32 -6.78
CA PRO A 45 -5.66 9.79 -8.05
C PRO A 45 -6.03 11.28 -8.03
N GLU A 46 -6.25 11.83 -6.83
CA GLU A 46 -6.68 13.21 -6.63
C GLU A 46 -5.82 13.89 -5.56
N SER A 47 -5.52 15.18 -5.73
CA SER A 47 -4.66 15.94 -4.81
C SER A 47 -5.20 16.07 -3.38
N LYS A 48 -6.52 15.94 -3.20
CA LYS A 48 -7.19 15.95 -1.89
C LYS A 48 -6.98 14.65 -1.10
N CYS A 49 -6.64 13.57 -1.80
CA CYS A 49 -6.41 12.26 -1.20
C CYS A 49 -4.97 12.16 -0.69
N ARG A 50 -4.77 11.38 0.38
CA ARG A 50 -3.48 11.31 1.06
C ARG A 50 -2.46 10.52 0.23
N HIS A 51 -1.28 11.09 0.03
CA HIS A 51 -0.11 10.36 -0.46
C HIS A 51 0.45 9.46 0.66
N LEU A 52 0.65 8.17 0.36
CA LEU A 52 1.18 7.21 1.33
C LEU A 52 2.62 6.79 0.98
N TRP A 53 3.48 6.77 2.00
CA TRP A 53 4.87 6.33 1.89
C TRP A 53 5.07 5.08 2.73
N PHE A 54 5.71 4.07 2.14
CA PHE A 54 5.95 2.79 2.78
C PHE A 54 7.43 2.44 2.77
N MET A 55 7.81 1.60 3.74
CA MET A 55 9.14 1.02 3.86
C MET A 55 8.97 -0.44 4.28
N ALA A 56 9.46 -1.37 3.46
CA ALA A 56 9.45 -2.79 3.79
C ALA A 56 10.75 -3.20 4.50
N GLU A 57 10.71 -4.31 5.24
CA GLU A 57 11.87 -4.86 5.95
C GLU A 57 12.95 -5.36 4.98
N SER A 58 12.54 -5.90 3.83
CA SER A 58 13.45 -6.43 2.80
C SER A 58 13.03 -6.01 1.38
N ASP A 59 13.95 -6.16 0.42
CA ASP A 59 13.63 -5.93 -1.01
C ASP A 59 12.62 -6.98 -1.53
N VAL A 60 12.66 -8.19 -0.99
CA VAL A 60 11.69 -9.25 -1.30
C VAL A 60 10.29 -8.84 -0.83
N ASP A 61 10.18 -8.33 0.40
CA ASP A 61 8.89 -7.87 0.93
C ASP A 61 8.37 -6.65 0.18
N LYS A 62 9.25 -5.70 -0.18
CA LYS A 62 8.88 -4.58 -1.06
C LYS A 62 8.25 -5.08 -2.36
N LYS A 63 8.89 -6.03 -3.05
CA LYS A 63 8.39 -6.60 -4.31
C LYS A 63 7.05 -7.30 -4.11
N ARG A 64 6.89 -8.07 -3.02
CA ARG A 64 5.62 -8.72 -2.66
C ARG A 64 4.51 -7.71 -2.41
N TRP A 65 4.80 -6.64 -1.67
CA TRP A 65 3.83 -5.58 -1.38
C TRP A 65 3.40 -4.83 -2.64
N LEU A 66 4.34 -4.42 -3.49
CA LEU A 66 4.04 -3.77 -4.78
C LEU A 66 3.11 -4.65 -5.63
N ALA A 67 3.50 -5.90 -5.87
CA ALA A 67 2.70 -6.83 -6.68
C ALA A 67 1.30 -7.06 -6.11
N ALA A 68 1.18 -7.23 -4.78
CA ALA A 68 -0.12 -7.44 -4.13
C ALA A 68 -1.03 -6.20 -4.20
N LEU A 69 -0.45 -5.01 -4.03
CA LEU A 69 -1.18 -3.74 -4.11
C LEU A 69 -1.64 -3.45 -5.54
N GLU A 70 -0.75 -3.55 -6.53
CA GLU A 70 -1.10 -3.41 -7.96
C GLU A 70 -2.24 -4.35 -8.33
N TYR A 71 -2.08 -5.63 -8.04
CA TYR A 71 -3.10 -6.63 -8.33
C TYR A 71 -4.45 -6.34 -7.66
N SER A 72 -4.42 -5.93 -6.39
CA SER A 72 -5.66 -5.67 -5.66
C SER A 72 -6.38 -4.40 -6.15
N ILE A 73 -5.64 -3.39 -6.61
CA ILE A 73 -6.21 -2.14 -7.12
C ILE A 73 -6.74 -2.36 -8.55
N ASP A 74 -5.97 -2.99 -9.42
CA ASP A 74 -6.34 -3.23 -10.81
C ASP A 74 -7.59 -4.11 -10.95
N ARG A 75 -7.74 -5.11 -10.08
CA ARG A 75 -8.94 -5.97 -10.09
C ARG A 75 -10.21 -5.23 -9.71
N TRP A 76 -10.12 -4.23 -8.84
CA TRP A 76 -11.29 -3.39 -8.55
C TRP A 76 -11.71 -2.58 -9.78
N ILE A 77 -10.77 -2.03 -10.55
CA ILE A 77 -11.08 -1.23 -11.74
C ILE A 77 -11.80 -2.06 -12.82
N ARG A 78 -11.62 -3.38 -12.81
CA ARG A 78 -12.20 -4.30 -13.81
C ARG A 78 -13.53 -4.94 -13.38
N LEU A 79 -14.05 -4.64 -12.19
CA LEU A 79 -15.35 -5.09 -11.69
C LEU A 79 -16.39 -3.97 -11.81
#